data_AF-A0A9C9GC76-F1
#
_entry.id   AF-A0A9C9GC76-F1
#
_cell.length_a   1.000
_cell.length_b   1.000
_cell.length_c   1.000
_cell.angle_alpha   90.00
_cell.angle_beta   90.00
_cell.angle_gamma   90.00
#
_symmetry.space_group_name_H-M   'P 1'
#
loop_
_entity.id
_entity.type
_entity.pdbx_description
1 polymer ?
#
loop_
_entity_poly.entity_id
_entity_poly.type
_entity_poly.pdbx_seq_one_letter_code
_entity_poly.pdbx_strand_id
1 'polypeptide(L)'
;MKTSDNPYIPYLATIEDAWYETGGERCIKTFKVVIDDEEFRKNWSHLPGQCAMIGVLGAGESMISISASPTEGQFLRFSVMRMGKVTGALHQLEPG
;
A
#
# COMPACT_ATOMS: atom_id res chain seq x y z
N MET A 1 7.22 -0.89 27.80
CA MET A 1 7.99 0.08 27.00
C MET A 1 7.24 0.25 25.69
N LYS A 2 6.70 1.44 25.38
CA LYS A 2 6.12 1.71 24.06
C LYS A 2 7.28 1.71 23.07
N THR A 3 7.41 0.65 22.29
CA THR A 3 8.40 0.60 21.21
C THR A 3 8.09 1.76 20.30
N SER A 4 9.01 2.71 20.18
CA SER A 4 8.89 3.84 19.28
C SER A 4 8.57 3.31 17.88
N ASP A 5 7.46 3.80 17.29
CA ASP A 5 7.00 3.46 15.94
C ASP A 5 8.13 3.71 14.93
N ASN A 6 8.89 2.66 14.62
CA ASN A 6 10.00 2.76 13.67
C ASN A 6 9.43 2.58 12.25
N PRO A 7 9.42 3.65 11.43
CA PRO A 7 8.84 3.60 10.08
C PRO A 7 9.64 2.71 9.11
N TYR A 8 10.84 2.27 9.50
CA TYR A 8 11.70 1.42 8.68
C TYR A 8 11.47 -0.08 8.90
N ILE A 9 10.60 -0.46 9.83
CA ILE A 9 10.22 -1.86 10.03
C ILE A 9 9.10 -2.20 9.04
N PRO A 10 9.31 -3.13 8.10
CA PRO A 10 8.26 -3.52 7.16
C PRO A 10 7.21 -4.39 7.86
N TYR A 11 5.96 -4.21 7.45
CA TYR A 11 4.83 -5.05 7.87
C TYR A 11 4.24 -5.76 6.65
N LEU A 12 3.81 -7.01 6.84
CA LEU A 12 3.01 -7.70 5.82
C LEU A 12 1.63 -7.07 5.73
N ALA A 13 1.09 -7.03 4.52
CA ALA A 13 -0.21 -6.48 4.24
C ALA A 13 -0.90 -7.30 3.16
N THR A 14 -2.20 -7.53 3.38
CA THR A 14 -3.10 -8.22 2.46
C THR A 14 -3.81 -7.20 1.57
N ILE A 15 -3.95 -7.51 0.27
CA ILE A 15 -4.80 -6.73 -0.63
C ILE A 15 -6.24 -7.20 -0.41
N GLU A 16 -7.07 -6.36 0.22
CA GLU A 16 -8.49 -6.67 0.41
C GLU A 16 -9.28 -6.51 -0.88
N ASP A 17 -8.94 -5.51 -1.69
CA ASP A 17 -9.64 -5.21 -2.93
C ASP A 17 -8.71 -4.47 -3.90
N ALA A 18 -8.97 -4.62 -5.19
CA ALA A 18 -8.27 -3.87 -6.22
C ALA A 18 -9.09 -3.69 -7.49
N TRP A 19 -9.08 -2.48 -8.05
CA TRP A 19 -9.82 -2.14 -9.26
C TRP A 19 -9.00 -1.23 -10.18
N TYR A 20 -9.36 -1.20 -11.46
CA TYR A 20 -8.75 -0.30 -12.43
C TYR A 20 -9.50 1.04 -12.45
N GLU A 21 -8.78 2.13 -12.20
CA GLU A 21 -9.28 3.50 -12.39
C GLU A 21 -9.26 3.88 -13.88
N THR A 22 -8.21 3.46 -14.58
CA THR A 22 -7.97 3.77 -16.00
C THR A 22 -7.39 2.55 -16.70
N GLY A 23 -7.91 2.23 -17.89
CA GLY A 23 -7.40 1.16 -18.75
C GLY A 23 -6.18 1.53 -19.60
N GLY A 24 -5.83 0.67 -20.55
CA GLY A 24 -4.73 0.89 -21.51
C GLY A 24 -3.37 0.35 -21.05
N GLU A 25 -2.32 0.71 -21.79
CA GLU A 25 -0.95 0.21 -21.57
C GLU A 25 -0.34 0.72 -20.25
N ARG A 26 -0.64 1.98 -19.88
CA ARG A 26 -0.26 2.61 -18.60
C ARG A 26 -1.46 2.74 -17.68
N CYS A 27 -2.12 1.61 -17.44
CA CYS A 27 -3.29 1.55 -16.57
C CYS A 27 -2.96 2.00 -15.14
N ILE A 28 -3.96 2.57 -14.47
CA ILE A 28 -3.91 2.91 -13.04
C ILE A 28 -4.79 1.91 -12.32
N LYS A 29 -4.19 1.17 -11.38
CA LYS A 29 -4.90 0.22 -10.52
C LYS A 29 -4.84 0.76 -9.09
N THR A 30 -5.99 0.85 -8.44
CA THR A 30 -6.08 1.19 -7.02
C THR A 30 -6.12 -0.09 -6.21
N PHE A 31 -5.29 -0.14 -5.17
CA PHE A 31 -5.21 -1.26 -4.24
C PHE A 31 -5.67 -0.77 -2.87
N LYS A 32 -6.65 -1.46 -2.29
CA LYS A 32 -7.01 -1.33 -0.88
C LYS A 32 -6.28 -2.42 -0.11
N VAL A 33 -5.42 -2.02 0.82
CA VAL A 33 -4.58 -2.93 1.58
C VAL A 33 -4.79 -2.76 3.07
N VAL A 34 -4.60 -3.84 3.80
CA VAL A 34 -4.73 -3.91 5.24
C VAL A 34 -3.48 -4.55 5.80
N ILE A 35 -2.90 -3.92 6.82
CA ILE A 35 -1.75 -4.48 7.54
C ILE A 35 -2.22 -5.68 8.36
N ASP A 36 -1.51 -6.80 8.24
CA ASP A 36 -1.92 -8.08 8.84
C ASP A 36 -1.77 -8.08 10.37
N ASP A 37 -0.82 -7.31 10.89
CA ASP A 37 -0.65 -7.10 12.34
C ASP A 37 -1.79 -6.21 12.87
N GLU A 38 -2.75 -6.83 13.55
CA GLU A 38 -3.91 -6.11 14.10
C GLU A 38 -3.56 -5.09 15.18
N GLU A 39 -2.56 -5.37 16.02
CA GLU A 39 -2.18 -4.46 17.10
C GLU A 39 -1.53 -3.22 16.50
N PHE A 40 -0.64 -3.41 15.53
CA PHE A 40 -0.05 -2.30 14.79
C PHE A 40 -1.12 -1.50 14.04
N ARG A 41 -1.98 -2.18 13.26
CA ARG A 41 -3.04 -1.54 12.48
C ARG A 41 -3.99 -0.67 13.31
N LYS A 42 -4.31 -1.07 14.55
CA LYS A 42 -5.19 -0.30 15.45
C LYS A 42 -4.51 0.93 16.04
N ASN A 43 -3.20 0.90 16.21
CA ASN A 43 -2.43 1.98 16.84
C ASN A 43 -1.72 2.89 15.84
N TRP A 44 -1.61 2.47 14.59
CA TRP A 44 -0.91 3.19 13.54
C TRP A 44 -1.82 4.18 12.79
N SER A 45 -1.22 5.30 12.36
CA SER A 45 -1.89 6.34 11.57
C SER A 45 -0.87 7.09 10.70
N HIS A 46 -1.33 7.70 9.62
CA HIS A 46 -0.54 8.57 8.74
C HIS A 46 -1.06 10.00 8.73
N LEU A 47 -0.20 10.94 8.34
CA LEU A 47 -0.58 12.33 8.08
C LEU A 47 -0.91 12.54 6.60
N PRO A 48 -1.80 13.50 6.26
CA PRO A 48 -2.06 13.86 4.88
C PRO A 48 -0.77 14.25 4.13
N GLY A 49 -0.61 13.74 2.91
CA GLY A 49 0.56 14.01 2.07
C GLY A 49 1.75 13.06 2.29
N GLN A 50 1.62 12.06 3.18
CA GLN A 50 2.66 11.04 3.35
C GLN A 50 2.63 9.97 2.26
N CYS A 51 3.79 9.35 2.06
CA CYS A 51 4.01 8.20 1.19
C CYS A 51 4.45 7.00 2.03
N ALA A 52 4.14 5.80 1.54
CA ALA A 52 4.62 4.55 2.10
C ALA A 52 5.65 3.90 1.17
N MET A 53 6.61 3.19 1.75
CA MET A 53 7.48 2.27 1.01
C MET A 53 6.74 0.95 0.82
N ILE A 54 6.45 0.58 -0.42
CA ILE A 54 5.77 -0.67 -0.75
C ILE A 54 6.79 -1.63 -1.34
N GLY A 55 7.00 -2.76 -0.66
CA GLY A 55 7.84 -3.86 -1.12
C GLY A 55 7.02 -4.97 -1.76
N VAL A 56 7.49 -5.48 -2.90
CA VAL A 56 6.99 -6.72 -3.51
C VAL A 56 8.15 -7.71 -3.56
N LEU A 57 8.01 -8.85 -2.88
CA LEU A 57 9.06 -9.86 -2.77
C LEU A 57 9.55 -10.30 -4.16
N GLY A 58 10.86 -10.28 -4.36
CA GLY A 58 11.50 -10.60 -5.66
C GLY A 58 11.47 -9.48 -6.70
N ALA A 59 10.65 -8.45 -6.53
CA ALA A 59 10.59 -7.31 -7.45
C ALA A 59 11.40 -6.10 -6.96
N GLY A 60 11.37 -5.83 -5.67
CA GLY A 60 11.99 -4.67 -5.02
C GLY A 60 10.97 -3.82 -4.27
N GLU A 61 11.31 -2.55 -4.01
CA GLU A 61 10.47 -1.60 -3.29
C GLU A 61 10.32 -0.28 -4.03
N SER A 62 9.22 0.44 -3.78
CA SER A 62 8.95 1.74 -4.36
C SER A 62 8.16 2.63 -3.40
N MET A 63 8.47 3.93 -3.40
CA MET A 63 7.74 4.91 -2.62
C MET A 63 6.45 5.33 -3.34
N ILE A 64 5.30 5.10 -2.71
CA ILE A 64 3.97 5.37 -3.30
C ILE A 64 3.17 6.25 -2.34
N SER A 65 2.48 7.26 -2.88
CA SER A 65 1.64 8.15 -2.10
C SER A 65 0.38 7.45 -1.59
N ILE A 66 0.06 7.67 -0.31
CA ILE A 66 -1.16 7.14 0.30
C ILE A 66 -2.34 7.96 -0.23
N SER A 67 -3.27 7.30 -0.92
CA SER A 67 -4.46 7.92 -1.51
C SER A 67 -5.66 7.93 -0.55
N ALA A 68 -5.62 7.15 0.53
CA ALA A 68 -6.65 7.15 1.57
C ALA A 68 -6.45 8.28 2.59
N SER A 69 -7.55 8.89 3.05
CA SER A 69 -7.55 9.81 4.19
C SER A 69 -7.28 9.03 5.50
N PRO A 70 -6.54 9.61 6.45
CA PRO A 70 -6.37 9.03 7.79
C PRO A 70 -7.68 8.76 8.54
N THR A 71 -8.79 9.37 8.10
CA THR A 71 -10.11 9.25 8.73
C THR A 71 -11.01 8.18 8.13
N GLU A 72 -10.62 7.53 7.02
CA GLU A 72 -11.50 6.60 6.29
C GLU A 72 -11.56 5.20 6.90
N GLY A 73 -10.60 4.83 7.77
CA GLY A 73 -10.61 3.56 8.48
C GLY A 73 -9.22 2.97 8.65
N GLN A 74 -9.18 1.68 9.00
CA GLN A 74 -7.95 0.90 9.26
C GLN A 74 -7.43 0.21 7.99
N PHE A 75 -7.38 0.94 6.88
CA PHE A 75 -6.85 0.46 5.61
C PHE A 75 -6.05 1.56 4.92
N LEU A 76 -5.20 1.16 4.00
CA LEU A 76 -4.48 2.06 3.12
C LEU A 76 -4.97 1.87 1.69
N ARG A 77 -4.97 2.96 0.91
CA ARG A 77 -5.21 2.89 -0.53
C ARG A 77 -4.06 3.49 -1.28
N PHE A 78 -3.73 2.85 -2.39
CA PHE A 78 -2.66 3.26 -3.29
C PHE A 78 -3.16 3.17 -4.73
N SER A 79 -3.22 4.31 -5.43
CA SER A 79 -3.48 4.35 -6.87
C SER A 79 -2.15 4.36 -7.62
N VAL A 80 -1.86 3.26 -8.33
CA VAL A 80 -0.53 3.02 -8.91
C VAL A 80 -0.63 2.88 -10.42
N MET A 81 0.11 3.73 -11.14
CA MET A 81 0.29 3.59 -12.58
C MET A 81 1.30 2.49 -12.92
N ARG A 82 0.96 1.63 -13.89
CA ARG A 82 1.87 0.61 -14.42
C ARG A 82 2.97 1.28 -15.26
N MET A 83 4.22 1.15 -14.82
CA MET A 83 5.35 1.77 -15.53
C MET A 83 6.68 1.03 -15.37
N GLY A 84 7.01 0.55 -14.17
CA GLY A 84 8.32 -0.03 -13.85
C GLY A 84 8.24 -1.47 -13.35
N LYS A 85 9.39 -2.03 -12.95
CA LYS A 85 9.49 -3.42 -12.43
C LYS A 85 8.60 -3.65 -11.21
N VAL A 86 8.67 -2.78 -10.20
CA VAL A 86 7.90 -2.93 -8.95
C VAL A 86 6.41 -2.69 -9.19
N THR A 87 6.04 -1.61 -9.88
CA THR A 87 4.62 -1.33 -10.16
C THR A 87 4.00 -2.35 -11.12
N GLY A 88 4.78 -2.89 -12.06
CA GLY A 88 4.36 -4.00 -12.92
C GLY A 88 4.17 -5.32 -12.15
N ALA A 89 5.00 -5.60 -11.14
CA ALA A 89 4.80 -6.74 -10.24
C ALA A 89 3.56 -6.55 -9.37
N LEU A 90 3.36 -5.35 -8.81
CA LEU A 90 2.17 -5.01 -8.01
C LEU A 90 0.88 -5.19 -8.81
N HIS A 91 0.88 -4.83 -10.10
CA HIS A 91 -0.27 -4.98 -10.99
C HIS A 91 -0.67 -6.44 -11.27
N GLN A 92 0.23 -7.39 -11.05
CA GLN A 92 -0.05 -8.83 -11.18
C GLN A 92 -0.65 -9.44 -9.91
N LEU A 93 -0.69 -8.69 -8.80
CA LEU A 93 -1.31 -9.16 -7.57
C LEU A 93 -2.84 -9.04 -7.66
N GLU A 94 -3.50 -10.01 -7.03
CA GLU A 94 -4.95 -10.09 -6.89
C GLU A 94 -5.32 -10.00 -5.41
N PRO A 95 -6.56 -9.60 -5.08
CA PRO A 95 -7.04 -9.61 -3.71
C PRO A 95 -7.05 -11.04 -3.10
N GLY A 96 -6.81 -11.11 -1.79
CA GLY A 96 -6.62 -12.36 -1.03
C GLY A 96 -5.15 -12.64 -0.71
#